data_AF-A0A953R6K3-F1
#
_entry.id   AF-A0A953R6K3-F1
#
_cell.length_a   1.000
_cell.length_b   1.000
_cell.length_c   1.000
_cell.angle_alpha   90.00
_cell.angle_beta   90.00
_cell.angle_gamma   90.00
#
_symmetry.space_group_name_H-M   'P 1'
#
loop_
_entity.id
_entity.type
_entity.pdbx_description
1 polymer ?
#
loop_
_entity_poly.entity_id
_entity_poly.type
_entity_poly.pdbx_seq_one_letter_code
_entity_poly.pdbx_strand_id
1 'polypeptide(L)'
;MTSQYDNARTSAILTETILTPANVNAGRFGKIFSLRVDGDIYAQPLYLPRVEIPGKGTHNVIFVATEHDSVYAFDAEGQPAEPLWHVNFLNAGAGISTVPGRDVACPFITPEIGITPTPVIDSQSGTLYVLARTKESPGLLKSGRYAQRLHALAITTGAEKFGGPVEIKASVKGRGAGGSLGEVPFDPLRELPRAGLLLAGGQVYLTWGSSCDVSPYHGWVMAYDAHTLAQTGVFNTSPDIAPVAVSLAAIRASLDAAAPRELVGKDANPVSSLLSKADIGVTVTRGTLAVTG
;
A
#
# COMPACT_ATOMS: atom_id res chain seq x y z
N MET A 1 9.45 6.01 -1.07
CA MET A 1 8.42 7.01 -0.75
C MET A 1 7.06 6.32 -0.66
N THR A 2 6.31 6.54 0.42
CA THR A 2 4.97 5.97 0.67
C THR A 2 3.97 7.10 0.96
N SER A 3 2.72 6.78 1.28
CA SER A 3 1.75 7.71 1.86
C SER A 3 2.37 8.48 3.02
N GLN A 4 2.06 9.78 3.12
CA GLN A 4 2.60 10.68 4.14
C GLN A 4 4.13 10.85 4.08
N TYR A 5 4.68 10.83 2.86
CA TYR A 5 6.05 11.17 2.45
C TYR A 5 7.16 10.19 2.86
N ASP A 6 7.17 9.71 4.09
CA ASP A 6 8.23 8.84 4.63
C ASP A 6 7.67 7.58 5.29
N ASN A 7 8.54 6.62 5.61
CA ASN A 7 8.15 5.37 6.26
C ASN A 7 7.60 5.58 7.68
N ALA A 8 7.97 6.69 8.34
CA ALA A 8 7.40 7.10 9.62
C ALA A 8 6.06 7.85 9.46
N ARG A 9 5.58 8.06 8.23
CA ARG A 9 4.33 8.74 7.88
C ARG A 9 4.16 10.05 8.62
N THR A 10 5.18 10.90 8.61
CA THR A 10 5.16 12.14 9.38
C THR A 10 4.21 13.19 8.80
N SER A 11 3.82 13.06 7.53
CA SER A 11 3.05 14.08 6.80
C SER A 11 3.72 15.46 6.80
N ALA A 12 5.05 15.52 6.93
CA ALA A 12 5.78 16.78 7.05
C ALA A 12 6.93 16.87 6.05
N ILE A 13 7.09 18.05 5.45
CA ILE A 13 8.28 18.44 4.68
C ILE A 13 9.01 19.48 5.52
N LEU A 14 9.88 19.02 6.42
CA LEU A 14 10.57 19.91 7.39
C LEU A 14 11.63 20.81 6.74
N THR A 15 11.89 20.62 5.45
CA THR A 15 12.84 21.41 4.64
C THR A 15 12.15 22.34 3.64
N GLU A 16 10.84 22.54 3.74
CA GLU A 16 10.08 23.47 2.89
C GLU A 16 10.46 24.92 3.19
N THR A 17 10.89 25.66 2.17
CA THR A 17 11.34 27.07 2.29
C THR A 17 10.63 28.00 1.32
N ILE A 18 9.91 27.47 0.34
CA ILE A 18 9.20 28.23 -0.69
C ILE A 18 7.84 28.64 -0.15
N LEU A 19 7.05 27.70 0.38
CA LEU A 19 5.78 27.99 1.04
C LEU A 19 6.00 28.26 2.53
N THR A 20 5.53 29.41 3.01
CA THR A 20 5.63 29.85 4.39
C THR A 20 4.28 30.36 4.89
N PRO A 21 4.02 30.39 6.21
CA PRO A 21 2.78 30.96 6.74
C PRO A 21 2.50 32.39 6.27
N ALA A 22 3.54 33.17 5.94
CA ALA A 22 3.40 34.53 5.43
C ALA A 22 2.91 34.60 3.96
N ASN A 23 3.25 33.61 3.13
CA ASN A 23 2.91 33.62 1.69
C ASN A 23 1.79 32.65 1.29
N VAL A 24 1.37 31.75 2.18
CA VAL A 24 0.14 30.96 2.02
C VAL A 24 -1.07 31.81 2.43
N ASN A 25 -1.48 32.72 1.55
CA ASN A 25 -2.64 33.59 1.74
C ASN A 25 -3.43 33.77 0.45
N ALA A 26 -4.68 34.25 0.56
CA ALA A 26 -5.62 34.33 -0.57
C ALA A 26 -5.14 35.19 -1.77
N GLY A 27 -4.17 36.09 -1.57
CA GLY A 27 -3.62 36.91 -2.64
C GLY A 27 -2.43 36.28 -3.38
N ARG A 28 -1.83 35.21 -2.84
CA ARG A 28 -0.59 34.60 -3.38
C ARG A 28 -0.68 33.10 -3.58
N PHE A 29 -1.53 32.42 -2.83
CA PHE A 29 -1.73 30.98 -2.91
C PHE A 29 -3.05 30.70 -3.61
N GLY A 30 -2.97 30.02 -4.75
CA GLY A 30 -4.11 29.76 -5.60
C GLY A 30 -3.85 28.59 -6.54
N LYS A 31 -4.92 28.19 -7.24
CA LYS A 31 -4.87 27.11 -8.21
C LYS A 31 -3.96 27.49 -9.39
N ILE A 32 -2.97 26.64 -9.66
CA ILE A 32 -2.03 26.82 -10.79
C ILE A 32 -2.49 26.09 -12.05
N PHE A 33 -2.99 24.85 -11.93
CA PHE A 33 -3.52 24.06 -13.05
C PHE A 33 -4.48 22.97 -12.55
N SER A 34 -5.05 22.22 -13.48
CA SER A 34 -5.78 20.98 -13.22
C SER A 34 -5.44 19.94 -14.27
N LEU A 35 -5.30 18.70 -13.82
CA LEU A 35 -5.06 17.53 -14.66
C LEU A 35 -6.31 16.66 -14.63
N ARG A 36 -6.68 16.09 -15.79
CA ARG A 36 -7.85 15.22 -15.89
C ARG A 36 -7.45 13.77 -15.65
N VAL A 37 -8.28 13.07 -14.89
CA VAL A 37 -8.20 11.62 -14.68
C VAL A 37 -9.57 11.00 -14.95
N ASP A 38 -9.63 9.68 -15.05
CA ASP A 38 -10.82 8.91 -15.43
C ASP A 38 -11.69 8.42 -14.26
N GLY A 39 -11.21 8.52 -13.01
CA GLY A 39 -11.92 8.06 -11.83
C GLY A 39 -11.56 8.83 -10.58
N ASP A 40 -12.28 8.54 -9.49
CA ASP A 40 -12.07 9.16 -8.18
C ASP A 40 -10.66 8.85 -7.64
N ILE A 41 -10.07 9.81 -6.94
CA ILE A 41 -8.73 9.70 -6.35
C ILE A 41 -8.87 9.51 -4.84
N TYR A 42 -8.81 8.26 -4.39
CA TYR A 42 -8.71 7.89 -2.96
C TYR A 42 -7.27 7.72 -2.52
N ALA A 43 -6.41 7.22 -3.42
CA ALA A 43 -4.99 7.14 -3.22
C ALA A 43 -4.36 8.55 -3.14
N GLN A 44 -3.51 8.80 -2.15
CA GLN A 44 -2.76 10.04 -2.09
C GLN A 44 -1.80 10.13 -3.30
N PRO A 45 -1.82 11.22 -4.09
CA PRO A 45 -0.84 11.43 -5.15
C PRO A 45 0.59 11.43 -4.61
N LEU A 46 1.51 10.84 -5.36
CA LEU A 46 2.92 10.75 -4.99
C LEU A 46 3.76 11.65 -5.88
N TYR A 47 4.66 12.45 -5.29
CA TYR A 47 5.55 13.35 -6.03
C TYR A 47 7.00 12.84 -6.01
N LEU A 48 7.62 12.69 -7.17
CA LEU A 48 9.03 12.33 -7.28
C LEU A 48 9.76 13.32 -8.22
N PRO A 49 10.77 14.06 -7.72
CA PRO A 49 11.50 15.00 -8.55
C PRO A 49 12.52 14.30 -9.46
N ARG A 50 12.85 14.96 -10.58
CA ARG A 50 13.95 14.59 -11.49
C ARG A 50 13.88 13.14 -12.02
N VAL A 51 12.72 12.72 -12.47
CA VAL A 51 12.54 11.44 -13.16
C VAL A 51 12.85 11.61 -14.64
N GLU A 52 13.74 10.77 -15.17
CA GLU A 52 14.06 10.73 -16.59
C GLU A 52 13.01 9.93 -17.36
N ILE A 53 12.23 10.62 -18.19
CA ILE A 53 11.16 10.03 -19.00
C ILE A 53 11.69 9.81 -20.42
N PRO A 54 11.69 8.57 -20.94
CA PRO A 54 12.18 8.24 -22.27
C PRO A 54 11.54 9.11 -23.35
N GLY A 55 12.38 9.80 -24.13
CA GLY A 55 11.94 10.68 -25.22
C GLY A 55 11.26 11.98 -24.78
N LYS A 56 11.14 12.27 -23.48
CA LYS A 56 10.54 13.50 -22.95
C LYS A 56 11.49 14.34 -22.09
N GLY A 57 12.56 13.74 -21.56
CA GLY A 57 13.56 14.43 -20.76
C GLY A 57 13.34 14.24 -19.27
N THR A 58 13.91 15.12 -18.44
CA THR A 58 13.79 15.04 -16.98
C THR A 58 12.62 15.89 -16.49
N HIS A 59 11.72 15.29 -15.72
CA HIS A 59 10.53 15.93 -15.19
C HIS A 59 10.42 15.74 -13.67
N ASN A 60 9.74 16.66 -12.99
CA ASN A 60 9.18 16.37 -11.69
C ASN A 60 7.83 15.68 -11.91
N VAL A 61 7.59 14.55 -11.27
CA VAL A 61 6.47 13.69 -11.64
C VAL A 61 5.49 13.53 -10.50
N ILE A 62 4.21 13.70 -10.79
CA ILE A 62 3.10 13.36 -9.91
C ILE A 62 2.48 12.05 -10.40
N PHE A 63 2.53 11.01 -9.58
CA PHE A 63 1.85 9.75 -9.83
C PHE A 63 0.47 9.77 -9.17
N VAL A 64 -0.56 9.48 -9.97
CA VAL A 64 -1.96 9.48 -9.54
C VAL A 64 -2.58 8.13 -9.87
N ALA A 65 -3.17 7.48 -8.88
CA ALA A 65 -3.95 6.26 -9.08
C ALA A 65 -5.43 6.51 -8.82
N THR A 66 -6.31 5.87 -9.60
CA THR A 66 -7.75 6.11 -9.54
C THR A 66 -8.54 4.84 -9.19
N GLU A 67 -9.77 5.03 -8.74
CA GLU A 67 -10.76 3.96 -8.59
C GLU A 67 -11.18 3.34 -9.94
N HIS A 68 -10.77 3.90 -11.08
CA HIS A 68 -10.92 3.31 -12.43
C HIS A 68 -9.74 2.42 -12.85
N ASP A 69 -8.94 1.95 -11.87
CA ASP A 69 -7.74 1.13 -12.09
C ASP A 69 -6.70 1.75 -13.05
N SER A 70 -6.67 3.08 -13.12
CA SER A 70 -5.67 3.84 -13.87
C SER A 70 -4.53 4.31 -12.98
N VAL A 71 -3.32 4.34 -13.55
CA VAL A 71 -2.15 5.03 -12.99
C VAL A 71 -1.62 6.01 -14.03
N TYR A 72 -1.54 7.27 -13.63
CA TYR A 72 -1.01 8.36 -14.44
C TYR A 72 0.33 8.83 -13.86
N ALA A 73 1.27 9.15 -14.73
CA ALA A 73 2.40 10.02 -14.40
C ALA A 73 2.20 11.36 -15.11
N PHE A 74 2.07 12.44 -14.35
CA PHE A 74 1.96 13.79 -14.87
C PHE A 74 3.20 14.61 -14.56
N ASP A 75 3.49 15.58 -15.41
CA ASP A 75 4.45 16.63 -15.14
C ASP A 75 3.93 17.54 -14.00
N ALA A 76 4.77 17.81 -13.00
CA ALA A 76 4.39 18.57 -11.80
C ALA A 76 4.25 20.07 -12.05
N GLU A 77 4.72 20.56 -13.19
CA GLU A 77 4.55 21.91 -13.69
C GLU A 77 3.27 22.04 -14.54
N GLY A 78 2.58 20.92 -14.79
CA GLY A 78 1.32 20.84 -15.55
C GLY A 78 1.51 21.06 -17.05
N GLN A 79 2.75 20.90 -17.56
CA GLN A 79 3.11 21.08 -18.96
C GLN A 79 4.06 19.95 -19.42
N PRO A 80 3.60 19.01 -20.25
CA PRO A 80 2.28 18.93 -20.87
C PRO A 80 1.16 18.64 -19.84
N ALA A 81 -0.07 19.03 -20.18
CA ALA A 81 -1.24 18.69 -19.37
C ALA A 81 -1.66 17.21 -19.57
N GLU A 82 -1.26 16.61 -20.67
CA GLU A 82 -1.34 15.19 -20.94
C GLU A 82 -0.36 14.41 -20.06
N PRO A 83 -0.71 13.17 -19.67
CA PRO A 83 0.21 12.35 -18.90
C PRO A 83 1.50 12.05 -19.66
N LEU A 84 2.62 12.08 -18.93
CA LEU A 84 3.93 11.59 -19.38
C LEU A 84 3.83 10.12 -19.77
N TRP A 85 3.08 9.34 -19.00
CA TRP A 85 2.59 8.01 -19.39
C TRP A 85 1.32 7.68 -18.58
N HIS A 86 0.53 6.75 -19.10
CA HIS A 86 -0.71 6.29 -18.47
C HIS A 86 -0.84 4.77 -18.69
N VAL A 87 -1.25 4.07 -17.65
CA VAL A 87 -1.66 2.66 -17.72
C VAL A 87 -3.04 2.50 -17.11
N ASN A 88 -3.82 1.57 -17.66
CA ASN A 88 -5.12 1.17 -17.14
C ASN A 88 -5.16 -0.36 -17.09
N PHE A 89 -5.55 -0.93 -15.96
CA PHE A 89 -5.55 -2.38 -15.75
C PHE A 89 -6.84 -3.08 -16.18
N LEU A 90 -7.78 -2.34 -16.76
CA LEU A 90 -9.04 -2.86 -17.28
C LEU A 90 -8.88 -3.31 -18.73
N ASN A 91 -9.70 -4.29 -19.11
CA ASN A 91 -9.78 -4.78 -20.47
C ASN A 91 -11.17 -5.34 -20.71
N ALA A 92 -12.07 -4.49 -21.20
CA ALA A 92 -13.45 -4.85 -21.48
C ALA A 92 -13.56 -6.05 -22.46
N GLY A 93 -12.67 -6.13 -23.46
CA GLY A 93 -12.63 -7.23 -24.42
C GLY A 93 -12.26 -8.58 -23.78
N ALA A 94 -11.47 -8.55 -22.71
CA ALA A 94 -11.16 -9.72 -21.88
C ALA A 94 -12.13 -9.90 -20.68
N GLY A 95 -13.16 -9.04 -20.58
CA GLY A 95 -14.12 -9.06 -19.48
C GLY A 95 -13.53 -8.62 -18.13
N ILE A 96 -12.48 -7.79 -18.14
CA ILE A 96 -11.85 -7.22 -16.94
C ILE A 96 -12.41 -5.80 -16.75
N SER A 97 -13.10 -5.57 -15.64
CA SER A 97 -13.64 -4.28 -15.24
C SER A 97 -13.26 -3.96 -13.80
N THR A 98 -13.53 -2.74 -13.35
CA THR A 98 -13.53 -2.39 -11.93
C THR A 98 -14.53 -3.24 -11.15
N VAL A 99 -14.36 -3.28 -9.82
CA VAL A 99 -15.34 -3.92 -8.93
C VAL A 99 -16.51 -2.95 -8.71
N PRO A 100 -17.75 -3.30 -9.09
CA PRO A 100 -18.90 -2.43 -8.86
C PRO A 100 -19.20 -2.25 -7.37
N GLY A 101 -19.56 -1.04 -6.93
CA GLY A 101 -19.92 -0.77 -5.52
C GLY A 101 -21.07 -1.64 -4.98
N ARG A 102 -22.00 -2.02 -5.86
CA ARG A 102 -23.08 -2.95 -5.52
C ARG A 102 -22.59 -4.36 -5.15
N ASP A 103 -21.49 -4.82 -5.76
CA ASP A 103 -21.00 -6.19 -5.59
C ASP A 103 -20.32 -6.35 -4.21
N VAL A 104 -19.66 -5.28 -3.74
CA VAL A 104 -19.09 -5.21 -2.37
C VAL A 104 -20.15 -4.87 -1.31
N ALA A 105 -21.37 -4.50 -1.70
CA ALA A 105 -22.45 -4.05 -0.82
C ALA A 105 -22.04 -2.88 0.10
N CYS A 106 -21.26 -1.94 -0.44
CA CYS A 106 -20.67 -0.83 0.32
C CYS A 106 -20.91 0.51 -0.39
N PRO A 107 -21.62 1.48 0.22
CA PRO A 107 -21.98 2.74 -0.45
C PRO A 107 -20.91 3.84 -0.35
N PHE A 108 -19.75 3.59 0.30
CA PHE A 108 -18.76 4.64 0.53
C PHE A 108 -17.81 4.89 -0.65
N ILE A 109 -17.55 3.88 -1.47
CA ILE A 109 -16.76 4.02 -2.70
C ILE A 109 -17.67 3.62 -3.85
N THR A 110 -18.09 4.59 -4.64
CA THR A 110 -19.07 4.43 -5.71
C THR A 110 -18.72 5.33 -6.90
N PRO A 111 -19.04 4.94 -8.15
CA PRO A 111 -19.80 3.74 -8.53
C PRO A 111 -18.96 2.45 -8.54
N GLU A 112 -17.65 2.58 -8.46
CA GLU A 112 -16.69 1.51 -8.71
C GLU A 112 -15.52 1.57 -7.73
N ILE A 113 -14.84 0.43 -7.57
CA ILE A 113 -13.67 0.27 -6.73
C ILE A 113 -12.55 -0.34 -7.56
N GLY A 114 -11.40 0.30 -7.53
CA GLY A 114 -10.16 -0.08 -8.22
C GLY A 114 -8.97 0.11 -7.29
N ILE A 115 -8.08 1.06 -7.62
CA ILE A 115 -6.90 1.37 -6.80
C ILE A 115 -7.26 2.35 -5.69
N THR A 116 -7.69 1.79 -4.57
CA THR A 116 -7.94 2.54 -3.32
C THR A 116 -6.69 2.86 -2.50
N PRO A 117 -5.74 1.92 -2.27
CA PRO A 117 -4.62 2.19 -1.38
C PRO A 117 -3.59 3.08 -2.08
N THR A 118 -2.98 3.98 -1.32
CA THR A 118 -1.86 4.79 -1.84
C THR A 118 -0.69 3.87 -2.26
N PRO A 119 -0.19 3.99 -3.50
CA PRO A 119 0.99 3.26 -3.96
C PRO A 119 2.24 3.52 -3.12
N VAL A 120 3.32 2.77 -3.38
CA VAL A 120 4.65 3.04 -2.81
C VAL A 120 5.70 3.02 -3.91
N ILE A 121 6.65 3.97 -3.85
CA ILE A 121 7.76 4.08 -4.78
C ILE A 121 9.05 3.61 -4.11
N ASP A 122 9.73 2.68 -4.75
CA ASP A 122 11.16 2.43 -4.58
C ASP A 122 11.93 3.31 -5.56
N SER A 123 12.58 4.35 -5.03
CA SER A 123 13.37 5.27 -5.84
C SER A 123 14.72 4.70 -6.26
N GLN A 124 15.22 3.65 -5.58
CA GLN A 124 16.49 3.02 -5.96
C GLN A 124 16.31 2.14 -7.19
N SER A 125 15.27 1.30 -7.19
CA SER A 125 14.95 0.46 -8.33
C SER A 125 14.17 1.21 -9.43
N GLY A 126 13.60 2.38 -9.12
CA GLY A 126 12.69 3.08 -10.01
C GLY A 126 11.39 2.31 -10.23
N THR A 127 10.81 1.76 -9.16
CA THR A 127 9.57 0.96 -9.21
C THR A 127 8.45 1.62 -8.42
N LEU A 128 7.27 1.70 -9.01
CA LEU A 128 6.01 2.06 -8.36
C LEU A 128 5.19 0.78 -8.13
N TYR A 129 4.93 0.43 -6.87
CA TYR A 129 4.08 -0.70 -6.51
C TYR A 129 2.64 -0.23 -6.26
N VAL A 130 1.68 -0.88 -6.90
CA VAL A 130 0.26 -0.52 -6.85
C VAL A 130 -0.61 -1.77 -6.76
N LEU A 131 -1.68 -1.69 -5.98
CA LEU A 131 -2.64 -2.79 -5.81
C LEU A 131 -3.96 -2.44 -6.51
N ALA A 132 -4.27 -3.14 -7.59
CA ALA A 132 -5.49 -2.97 -8.37
C ALA A 132 -6.53 -4.03 -8.00
N ARG A 133 -7.82 -3.71 -8.13
CA ARG A 133 -8.94 -4.61 -7.82
C ARG A 133 -9.87 -4.73 -9.02
N THR A 134 -9.96 -5.92 -9.58
CA THR A 134 -10.77 -6.16 -10.78
C THR A 134 -11.89 -7.17 -10.54
N LYS A 135 -12.97 -6.99 -11.29
CA LYS A 135 -13.95 -8.04 -11.59
C LYS A 135 -13.64 -8.61 -12.95
N GLU A 136 -13.52 -9.93 -13.03
CA GLU A 136 -13.13 -10.64 -14.25
C GLU A 136 -14.19 -11.66 -14.64
N SER A 137 -14.80 -11.43 -15.78
CA SER A 137 -15.86 -12.27 -16.33
C SER A 137 -15.46 -12.71 -17.75
N PRO A 138 -14.66 -13.78 -17.89
CA PRO A 138 -14.15 -14.23 -19.19
C PRO A 138 -15.27 -14.92 -20.00
N GLY A 139 -16.22 -14.12 -20.50
CA GLY A 139 -17.33 -14.54 -21.36
C GLY A 139 -18.70 -14.60 -20.69
N LEU A 140 -19.75 -14.50 -21.50
CA LEU A 140 -21.17 -14.41 -21.10
C LEU A 140 -21.69 -15.59 -20.26
N LEU A 141 -21.01 -16.74 -20.30
CA LEU A 141 -21.46 -18.00 -19.68
C LEU A 141 -20.65 -18.41 -18.44
N LYS A 142 -19.62 -17.65 -18.04
CA LYS A 142 -18.80 -17.95 -16.86
C LYS A 142 -19.18 -17.00 -15.73
N SER A 143 -19.26 -17.54 -14.51
CA SER A 143 -19.37 -16.71 -13.32
C SER A 143 -18.15 -15.80 -13.23
N GLY A 144 -18.38 -14.51 -13.01
CA GLY A 144 -17.31 -13.56 -12.75
C GLY A 144 -16.57 -13.92 -11.46
N ARG A 145 -15.27 -13.63 -11.40
CA ARG A 145 -14.47 -13.67 -10.16
C ARG A 145 -13.93 -12.29 -9.84
N TYR A 146 -13.54 -12.10 -8.59
CA TYR A 146 -12.83 -10.89 -8.16
C TYR A 146 -11.35 -11.23 -8.00
N ALA A 147 -10.48 -10.30 -8.35
CA ALA A 147 -9.05 -10.46 -8.23
C ALA A 147 -8.45 -9.18 -7.66
N GLN A 148 -7.41 -9.34 -6.85
CA GLN A 148 -6.54 -8.23 -6.46
C GLN A 148 -5.12 -8.56 -6.91
N ARG A 149 -4.43 -7.58 -7.48
CA ARG A 149 -3.09 -7.79 -8.06
C ARG A 149 -2.13 -6.71 -7.64
N LEU A 150 -0.96 -7.13 -7.17
CA LEU A 150 0.17 -6.25 -6.93
C LEU A 150 0.95 -6.12 -8.24
N HIS A 151 0.96 -4.90 -8.77
CA HIS A 151 1.71 -4.49 -9.94
C HIS A 151 3.00 -3.81 -9.50
N ALA A 152 4.04 -3.93 -10.33
CA ALA A 152 5.33 -3.27 -10.12
C ALA A 152 5.71 -2.53 -11.40
N LEU A 153 5.43 -1.24 -11.46
CA LEU A 153 5.59 -0.45 -12.67
C LEU A 153 6.93 0.29 -12.67
N ALA A 154 7.57 0.41 -13.83
CA ALA A 154 8.67 1.34 -14.00
C ALA A 154 8.17 2.78 -13.88
N ILE A 155 8.76 3.58 -12.99
CA ILE A 155 8.35 4.99 -12.78
C ILE A 155 8.50 5.87 -14.04
N THR A 156 9.31 5.42 -14.99
CA THR A 156 9.64 6.16 -16.21
C THR A 156 8.70 5.87 -17.37
N THR A 157 8.04 4.71 -17.39
CA THR A 157 7.23 4.25 -18.55
C THR A 157 5.88 3.66 -18.19
N GLY A 158 5.64 3.31 -16.93
CA GLY A 158 4.48 2.55 -16.50
C GLY A 158 4.53 1.06 -16.87
N ALA A 159 5.61 0.56 -17.50
CA ALA A 159 5.71 -0.85 -17.88
C ALA A 159 5.89 -1.76 -16.66
N GLU A 160 5.28 -2.95 -16.69
CA GLU A 160 5.49 -3.97 -15.65
C GLU A 160 6.96 -4.38 -15.52
N LYS A 161 7.37 -4.61 -14.29
CA LYS A 161 8.69 -5.11 -13.90
C LYS A 161 8.54 -6.47 -13.23
N PHE A 162 9.67 -7.18 -13.15
CA PHE A 162 9.80 -8.41 -12.35
C PHE A 162 8.85 -9.55 -12.75
N GLY A 163 8.36 -9.54 -14.00
CA GLY A 163 7.40 -10.53 -14.48
C GLY A 163 6.00 -10.38 -13.87
N GLY A 164 5.71 -9.23 -13.25
CA GLY A 164 4.41 -8.92 -12.67
C GLY A 164 3.29 -8.76 -13.70
N PRO A 165 2.04 -8.60 -13.23
CA PRO A 165 1.65 -8.52 -11.81
C PRO A 165 1.57 -9.88 -11.09
N VAL A 166 1.51 -9.86 -9.76
CA VAL A 166 1.22 -11.04 -8.93
C VAL A 166 -0.20 -10.97 -8.34
N GLU A 167 -0.95 -12.06 -8.40
CA GLU A 167 -2.27 -12.16 -7.77
C GLU A 167 -2.16 -12.38 -6.26
N ILE A 168 -2.92 -11.61 -5.49
CA ILE A 168 -2.99 -11.77 -4.04
C ILE A 168 -3.76 -13.04 -3.71
N LYS A 169 -3.08 -13.98 -3.06
CA LYS A 169 -3.65 -15.25 -2.57
C LYS A 169 -3.10 -15.55 -1.19
N ALA A 170 -3.97 -15.99 -0.28
CA ALA A 170 -3.56 -16.47 1.03
C ALA A 170 -4.63 -17.39 1.62
N SER A 171 -4.20 -18.27 2.52
CA SER A 171 -5.06 -19.07 3.39
C SER A 171 -4.31 -19.29 4.70
N VAL A 172 -5.01 -19.29 5.83
CA VAL A 172 -4.45 -19.60 7.16
C VAL A 172 -5.27 -20.68 7.83
N LYS A 173 -4.66 -21.45 8.73
CA LYS A 173 -5.42 -22.35 9.60
C LYS A 173 -6.29 -21.53 10.55
N GLY A 174 -7.56 -21.91 10.67
CA GLY A 174 -8.49 -21.23 11.55
C GLY A 174 -9.94 -21.67 11.37
N ARG A 175 -10.80 -21.18 12.25
CA ARG A 175 -12.27 -21.44 12.25
C ARG A 175 -13.11 -20.17 12.04
N GLY A 176 -12.48 -19.10 11.57
CA GLY A 176 -13.12 -17.83 11.26
C GLY A 176 -14.21 -17.93 10.19
N ALA A 177 -15.06 -16.90 10.12
CA ALA A 177 -16.17 -16.85 9.18
C ALA A 177 -15.69 -16.91 7.72
N GLY A 178 -16.45 -17.56 6.83
CA GLY A 178 -16.02 -17.77 5.44
C GLY A 178 -14.95 -18.85 5.27
N GLY A 179 -14.41 -19.39 6.37
CA GLY A 179 -13.52 -20.54 6.36
C GLY A 179 -14.22 -21.88 6.10
N SER A 180 -13.45 -22.87 5.68
CA SER A 180 -13.89 -24.25 5.51
C SER A 180 -12.73 -25.21 5.77
N LEU A 181 -13.03 -26.44 6.23
CA LEU A 181 -12.01 -27.48 6.49
C LEU A 181 -10.86 -27.05 7.42
N GLY A 182 -11.12 -26.12 8.34
CA GLY A 182 -10.10 -25.60 9.27
C GLY A 182 -9.15 -24.57 8.64
N GLU A 183 -9.52 -23.99 7.51
CA GLU A 183 -8.81 -22.89 6.86
C GLU A 183 -9.70 -21.68 6.63
N VAL A 184 -9.11 -20.49 6.70
CA VAL A 184 -9.73 -19.20 6.36
C VAL A 184 -9.01 -18.63 5.13
N PRO A 185 -9.63 -18.64 3.94
CA PRO A 185 -9.02 -18.11 2.73
C PRO A 185 -9.15 -16.58 2.67
N PHE A 186 -8.24 -15.93 1.95
CA PHE A 186 -8.38 -14.54 1.55
C PHE A 186 -9.51 -14.38 0.52
N ASP A 187 -10.44 -13.46 0.75
CA ASP A 187 -11.55 -13.16 -0.17
C ASP A 187 -11.29 -11.83 -0.91
N PRO A 188 -10.95 -11.85 -2.21
CA PRO A 188 -10.65 -10.63 -2.97
C PRO A 188 -11.84 -9.67 -3.12
N LEU A 189 -13.08 -10.13 -2.92
CA LEU A 189 -14.26 -9.27 -2.92
C LEU A 189 -14.41 -8.53 -1.59
N ARG A 190 -14.27 -9.26 -0.47
CA ARG A 190 -14.60 -8.76 0.87
C ARG A 190 -13.48 -7.97 1.52
N GLU A 191 -12.24 -8.36 1.28
CA GLU A 191 -11.07 -7.76 1.90
C GLU A 191 -10.68 -6.48 1.14
N LEU A 192 -10.90 -5.31 1.73
CA LEU A 192 -10.61 -4.00 1.15
C LEU A 192 -9.23 -3.49 1.60
N PRO A 193 -8.28 -3.28 0.68
CA PRO A 193 -7.01 -2.63 0.97
C PRO A 193 -7.16 -1.10 0.96
N ARG A 194 -7.37 -0.48 2.13
CA ARG A 194 -7.51 0.98 2.23
C ARG A 194 -6.21 1.70 2.62
N ALA A 195 -5.34 1.04 3.37
CA ALA A 195 -4.10 1.66 3.83
C ALA A 195 -3.07 1.72 2.68
N GLY A 196 -2.30 2.81 2.61
CA GLY A 196 -1.19 2.89 1.67
C GLY A 196 -0.16 1.78 1.86
N LEU A 197 0.45 1.34 0.77
CA LEU A 197 1.50 0.32 0.76
C LEU A 197 2.75 0.82 1.48
N LEU A 198 3.54 -0.08 2.06
CA LEU A 198 4.81 0.24 2.71
C LEU A 198 5.95 -0.54 2.07
N LEU A 199 7.08 0.12 1.82
CA LEU A 199 8.31 -0.50 1.38
C LEU A 199 9.33 -0.41 2.52
N ALA A 200 9.74 -1.56 3.07
CA ALA A 200 10.71 -1.63 4.15
C ALA A 200 11.48 -2.94 4.09
N GLY A 201 12.80 -2.90 4.32
CA GLY A 201 13.64 -4.10 4.37
C GLY A 201 13.61 -4.96 3.10
N GLY A 202 13.45 -4.34 1.92
CA GLY A 202 13.31 -5.04 0.65
C GLY A 202 11.94 -5.66 0.37
N GLN A 203 10.96 -5.43 1.27
CA GLN A 203 9.61 -5.98 1.16
C GLN A 203 8.56 -4.90 0.93
N VAL A 204 7.56 -5.22 0.12
CA VAL A 204 6.30 -4.47 -0.02
C VAL A 204 5.25 -5.09 0.90
N TYR A 205 4.76 -4.29 1.85
CA TYR A 205 3.72 -4.67 2.78
C TYR A 205 2.36 -4.09 2.36
N LEU A 206 1.35 -4.95 2.44
CA LEU A 206 -0.04 -4.63 2.16
C LEU A 206 -0.92 -5.08 3.32
N THR A 207 -2.00 -4.35 3.56
CA THR A 207 -2.96 -4.67 4.62
C THR A 207 -4.38 -4.55 4.14
N TRP A 208 -5.24 -5.43 4.64
CA TRP A 208 -6.66 -5.44 4.34
C TRP A 208 -7.49 -5.42 5.62
N GLY A 209 -8.71 -4.90 5.49
CA GLY A 209 -9.79 -5.08 6.43
C GLY A 209 -11.11 -5.17 5.66
N SER A 210 -12.23 -4.85 6.28
CA SER A 210 -13.52 -4.97 5.60
C SER A 210 -13.79 -3.89 4.56
N SER A 211 -14.52 -4.26 3.51
CA SER A 211 -15.42 -3.35 2.82
C SER A 211 -16.75 -3.22 3.59
N CYS A 212 -16.96 -2.09 4.27
CA CYS A 212 -18.21 -1.77 4.98
C CYS A 212 -18.66 -2.77 6.08
N ASP A 213 -17.74 -3.51 6.67
CA ASP A 213 -18.03 -4.51 7.71
C ASP A 213 -19.00 -5.62 7.25
N VAL A 214 -19.06 -5.86 5.94
CA VAL A 214 -19.89 -6.92 5.34
C VAL A 214 -19.18 -8.27 5.51
N SER A 215 -19.71 -9.11 6.38
CA SER A 215 -19.15 -10.45 6.66
C SER A 215 -19.29 -11.42 5.46
N PRO A 216 -18.36 -12.39 5.30
CA PRO A 216 -17.13 -12.58 6.10
C PRO A 216 -16.02 -11.62 5.67
N TYR A 217 -15.20 -11.15 6.62
CA TYR A 217 -13.97 -10.39 6.36
C TYR A 217 -12.98 -10.58 7.52
N HIS A 218 -11.70 -10.34 7.27
CA HIS A 218 -10.62 -10.50 8.25
C HIS A 218 -9.57 -9.40 8.09
N GLY A 219 -8.86 -9.07 9.16
CA GLY A 219 -7.66 -8.24 9.03
C GLY A 219 -6.50 -9.09 8.48
N TRP A 220 -5.92 -8.66 7.35
CA TRP A 220 -4.78 -9.34 6.73
C TRP A 220 -3.56 -8.42 6.64
N VAL A 221 -2.38 -9.01 6.76
CA VAL A 221 -1.10 -8.40 6.44
C VAL A 221 -0.33 -9.38 5.57
N MET A 222 0.16 -8.91 4.43
CA MET A 222 1.01 -9.73 3.56
C MET A 222 2.24 -8.94 3.15
N ALA A 223 3.35 -9.66 2.98
CA ALA A 223 4.61 -9.13 2.52
C ALA A 223 5.01 -9.81 1.21
N TYR A 224 5.56 -9.01 0.30
CA TYR A 224 6.07 -9.47 -0.99
C TYR A 224 7.48 -8.94 -1.19
N ASP A 225 8.36 -9.77 -1.73
CA ASP A 225 9.70 -9.33 -2.13
C ASP A 225 9.61 -8.30 -3.25
N ALA A 226 10.29 -7.16 -3.07
CA ALA A 226 10.18 -6.02 -3.97
C ALA A 226 10.71 -6.34 -5.39
N HIS A 227 11.65 -7.26 -5.53
CA HIS A 227 12.34 -7.54 -6.80
C HIS A 227 11.79 -8.76 -7.54
N THR A 228 11.08 -9.64 -6.85
CA THR A 228 10.57 -10.89 -7.42
C THR A 228 9.05 -11.00 -7.32
N LEU A 229 8.41 -10.14 -6.53
CA LEU A 229 6.99 -10.21 -6.19
C LEU A 229 6.57 -11.55 -5.55
N ALA A 230 7.53 -12.32 -5.03
CA ALA A 230 7.23 -13.53 -4.28
C ALA A 230 6.60 -13.17 -2.94
N GLN A 231 5.49 -13.82 -2.58
CA GLN A 231 4.90 -13.64 -1.25
C GLN A 231 5.82 -14.24 -0.19
N THR A 232 6.28 -13.42 0.74
CA THR A 232 7.25 -13.79 1.79
C THR A 232 6.62 -13.91 3.17
N GLY A 233 5.40 -13.41 3.35
CA GLY A 233 4.71 -13.49 4.63
C GLY A 233 3.20 -13.30 4.50
N VAL A 234 2.46 -14.01 5.35
CA VAL A 234 1.01 -13.92 5.50
C VAL A 234 0.68 -13.92 6.98
N PHE A 235 -0.14 -12.97 7.41
CA PHE A 235 -0.69 -12.90 8.75
C PHE A 235 -2.17 -12.54 8.69
N ASN A 236 -3.00 -13.34 9.36
CA ASN A 236 -4.41 -13.07 9.58
C ASN A 236 -4.60 -12.76 11.07
N THR A 237 -5.31 -11.67 11.35
CA THR A 237 -5.47 -11.11 12.69
C THR A 237 -6.63 -11.75 13.46
N SER A 238 -7.53 -12.45 12.77
CA SER A 238 -8.74 -13.05 13.31
C SER A 238 -9.01 -14.43 12.71
N PRO A 239 -8.05 -15.39 12.78
CA PRO A 239 -8.20 -16.70 12.13
C PRO A 239 -9.27 -17.58 12.80
N ASP A 240 -9.58 -17.37 14.08
CA ASP A 240 -10.50 -18.22 14.86
C ASP A 240 -11.74 -17.49 15.40
N ILE A 241 -11.79 -16.16 15.30
CA ILE A 241 -12.87 -15.32 15.87
C ILE A 241 -13.27 -14.25 14.84
N ALA A 242 -14.50 -13.73 14.93
CA ALA A 242 -14.98 -12.62 14.10
C ALA A 242 -14.14 -11.33 14.31
N PRO A 243 -14.16 -10.37 13.37
CA PRO A 243 -12.95 -9.68 12.89
C PRO A 243 -12.37 -8.55 13.77
N VAL A 244 -11.05 -8.45 13.75
CA VAL A 244 -10.26 -7.31 14.23
C VAL A 244 -9.62 -6.64 13.01
N ALA A 245 -9.84 -5.34 12.81
CA ALA A 245 -9.13 -4.58 11.79
C ALA A 245 -7.76 -4.17 12.33
N VAL A 246 -6.68 -4.42 11.57
CA VAL A 246 -5.33 -3.92 11.91
C VAL A 246 -4.98 -2.79 10.97
N SER A 247 -4.79 -1.60 11.55
CA SER A 247 -4.23 -0.48 10.81
C SER A 247 -2.72 -0.64 10.67
N LEU A 248 -2.15 -0.09 9.60
CA LEU A 248 -0.69 -0.08 9.47
C LEU A 248 0.00 0.69 10.61
N ALA A 249 -0.70 1.61 11.29
CA ALA A 249 -0.21 2.26 12.50
C ALA A 249 0.02 1.25 13.65
N ALA A 250 -0.81 0.21 13.75
CA ALA A 250 -0.62 -0.86 14.74
C ALA A 250 0.57 -1.78 14.38
N ILE A 251 0.81 -2.03 13.09
CA ILE A 251 2.02 -2.74 12.63
C ILE A 251 3.26 -1.89 12.91
N ARG A 252 3.21 -0.58 12.62
CA ARG A 252 4.27 0.36 13.00
C ARG A 252 4.53 0.32 14.49
N ALA A 253 3.52 0.43 15.35
CA ALA A 253 3.71 0.39 16.81
C ALA A 253 4.40 -0.91 17.24
N SER A 254 4.07 -2.02 16.58
CA SER A 254 4.67 -3.34 16.85
C SER A 254 6.12 -3.43 16.33
N LEU A 255 6.41 -2.87 15.16
CA LEU A 255 7.76 -2.79 14.58
C LEU A 255 8.65 -1.77 15.29
N ASP A 256 8.13 -0.60 15.68
CA ASP A 256 8.82 0.44 16.47
C ASP A 256 9.09 -0.02 17.91
N ALA A 257 8.27 -0.94 18.42
CA ALA A 257 8.49 -1.61 19.71
C ALA A 257 9.48 -2.78 19.59
N ALA A 258 9.52 -3.47 18.45
CA ALA A 258 10.45 -4.56 18.18
C ALA A 258 11.81 -4.11 17.61
N ALA A 259 11.91 -2.87 17.11
CA ALA A 259 13.15 -2.30 16.62
C ALA A 259 14.12 -2.10 17.79
N PRO A 260 15.35 -2.64 17.71
CA PRO A 260 16.36 -2.40 18.72
C PRO A 260 16.64 -0.90 18.81
N ARG A 261 16.30 -0.28 19.94
CA ARG A 261 16.62 1.11 20.22
C ARG A 261 18.00 1.20 20.87
N GLU A 262 19.05 0.99 20.09
CA GLU A 262 20.34 1.56 20.46
C GLU A 262 20.45 2.96 19.87
N LEU A 263 19.99 3.95 20.64
CA LEU A 263 20.42 5.33 20.47
C LEU A 263 21.72 5.49 21.26
N VAL A 264 22.85 5.11 20.68
CA VAL A 264 24.17 5.50 21.21
C VAL A 264 24.96 6.18 20.11
N GLY A 265 24.96 7.51 20.17
CA GLY A 265 25.85 8.36 19.43
C GLY A 265 26.37 9.47 20.35
N LYS A 266 27.57 9.26 20.90
CA LYS A 266 28.65 10.26 21.00
C LYS A 266 29.94 9.59 21.49
N ASP A 267 31.03 9.97 20.84
CA ASP A 267 32.38 9.42 20.97
C ASP A 267 32.93 9.44 22.41
N ALA A 268 33.17 8.25 22.98
CA ALA A 268 34.28 7.95 23.88
C ALA A 268 34.27 6.45 24.24
N ASN A 269 35.17 5.68 23.64
CA ASN A 269 35.65 4.40 24.16
C ASN A 269 36.34 4.68 25.52
N PRO A 270 35.95 4.05 26.64
CA PRO A 270 36.61 2.79 27.00
C PRO A 270 35.71 1.76 27.72
N VAL A 271 36.23 0.54 27.81
CA VAL A 271 35.87 -0.53 28.75
C VAL A 271 34.89 -1.58 28.25
N SER A 272 35.44 -2.51 27.47
CA SER A 272 35.15 -3.94 27.65
C SER A 272 35.39 -4.34 29.12
N SER A 273 34.37 -4.84 29.84
CA SER A 273 34.52 -5.82 30.96
C SER A 273 33.28 -6.09 31.84
N LEU A 274 32.04 -5.72 31.47
CA LEU A 274 30.92 -5.86 32.43
C LEU A 274 29.73 -6.75 32.03
N LEU A 275 29.84 -7.62 31.02
CA LEU A 275 28.77 -8.58 30.70
C LEU A 275 29.27 -9.99 30.34
N SER A 276 30.41 -10.44 30.88
CA SER A 276 30.86 -11.84 30.71
C SER A 276 30.12 -12.86 31.58
N LYS A 277 29.04 -12.50 32.29
CA LYS A 277 28.37 -13.40 33.25
C LYS A 277 26.86 -13.21 33.39
N ALA A 278 26.09 -13.32 32.31
CA ALA A 278 24.65 -13.55 32.45
C ALA A 278 24.14 -14.49 31.35
N ASP A 279 23.97 -15.76 31.71
CA ASP A 279 23.11 -16.70 30.99
C ASP A 279 21.66 -16.24 31.17
N ILE A 280 20.92 -16.02 30.07
CA ILE A 280 19.48 -15.72 30.10
C ILE A 280 18.74 -16.90 29.47
N GLY A 281 18.10 -17.70 30.31
CA GLY A 281 17.08 -18.67 29.91
C GLY A 281 15.70 -18.02 29.87
N VAL A 282 15.01 -18.09 28.73
CA VAL A 282 13.63 -17.59 28.59
C VAL A 282 12.67 -18.78 28.63
N THR A 283 11.79 -18.81 29.63
CA THR A 283 10.61 -19.69 29.64
C THR A 283 9.37 -18.82 29.42
N VAL A 284 8.58 -19.15 28.40
CA VAL A 284 7.34 -18.43 28.08
C VAL A 284 6.15 -19.20 28.64
N THR A 285 5.37 -18.55 29.51
CA THR A 285 4.04 -19.02 29.90
C THR A 285 2.99 -17.95 29.60
N ARG A 286 1.90 -18.36 28.93
CA ARG A 286 0.82 -17.50 28.42
C ARG A 286 -0.06 -16.99 29.57
N GLY A 287 -0.16 -15.67 29.72
CA GLY A 287 -1.08 -15.01 30.64
C GLY A 287 -0.99 -13.48 30.55
N THR A 288 -2.10 -12.80 30.86
CA THR A 288 -2.37 -11.38 30.66
C THR A 288 -1.30 -10.45 31.27
N LEU A 289 -0.77 -9.52 30.47
CA LEU A 289 0.16 -8.48 30.93
C LEU A 289 -0.60 -7.45 31.78
N ALA A 290 -0.32 -7.43 33.08
CA ALA A 290 -0.54 -6.27 33.95
C ALA A 290 0.80 -5.89 34.55
N VAL A 291 1.21 -4.62 34.40
CA VAL A 291 2.46 -4.09 34.97
C VAL A 291 2.12 -3.35 36.26
N THR A 292 2.69 -3.83 37.37
CA THR A 292 2.99 -3.01 38.55
C THR A 292 4.48 -3.19 38.83
N GLY A 293 5.15 -2.07 39.18
CA GLY A 293 6.60 -1.92 39.19
C GLY A 293 7.36 -2.82 40.16
#